data_AF-M5X688-F1
#
_entry.id   AF-M5X688-F1
#
_cell.length_a   1.000
_cell.length_b   1.000
_cell.length_c   1.000
_cell.angle_alpha   90.00
_cell.angle_beta   90.00
_cell.angle_gamma   90.00
#
_symmetry.space_group_name_H-M   'P 1'
#
loop_
_entity.id
_entity.type
_entity.pdbx_description
1 polymer ?
#
loop_
_entity_poly.entity_id
_entity_poly.type
_entity_poly.pdbx_seq_one_letter_code
_entity_poly.pdbx_strand_id
1 'polypeptide(L)'
;MGEVAAAGLFSVWHCQPLFCPRRSMRAGAENLKGKLMKKQDRLCHVKALFNPSLPKKKEPLTFYFRHTIDAPLYESPRAPFYQYLEDEQRVFKAIFQDEEKTQLNEEEWRIQMPAMQVLFLSIYLILYVKLRMKSMGKDYPSHVPQDISKVLEIDITRWELLGPSDYEPGDFSLTIKGTIYSERQGAQSWLRNIFDINISFIVSPLLAWVPDDVMRNITKTLVKTTMDDVKVNARLLADYDKFKTEKLKNVV
;
A
#
# COMPACT_ATOMS: atom_id res chain seq x y z
N MET A 1 12.70 15.66 42.99
CA MET A 1 14.10 16.07 42.75
C MET A 1 14.81 14.88 42.14
N GLY A 2 15.26 14.84 40.90
CA GLY A 2 15.26 15.82 39.83
C GLY A 2 15.40 15.07 38.50
N GLU A 3 14.85 15.70 37.46
CA GLU A 3 14.91 15.29 36.06
C GLU A 3 16.35 15.25 35.55
N VAL A 4 16.64 14.35 34.60
CA VAL A 4 17.69 14.60 33.61
C VAL A 4 17.13 14.21 32.25
N ALA A 5 16.80 15.24 31.48
CA ALA A 5 16.52 15.20 30.07
C ALA A 5 17.83 14.99 29.28
N ALA A 6 17.79 14.16 28.25
CA ALA A 6 18.81 14.11 27.21
C ALA A 6 18.15 14.50 25.89
N ALA A 7 18.25 15.79 25.57
CA ALA A 7 18.03 16.33 24.24
C ALA A 7 19.36 16.30 23.47
N GLY A 8 19.34 15.90 22.21
CA GLY A 8 20.53 15.90 21.36
C GLY A 8 20.25 15.62 19.88
N LEU A 9 19.98 16.72 19.15
CA LEU A 9 20.45 17.08 17.78
C LEU A 9 20.00 16.13 16.63
N PHE A 10 19.39 16.59 15.53
CA PHE A 10 19.80 17.57 14.50
C PHE A 10 18.55 18.02 13.71
N SER A 11 18.42 19.14 12.99
CA SER A 11 19.05 20.46 12.90
C SER A 11 18.15 21.26 11.94
N VAL A 12 17.58 22.37 12.40
CA VAL A 12 16.72 23.29 11.62
C VAL A 12 17.61 24.08 10.66
N TRP A 13 17.33 24.02 9.35
CA TRP A 13 17.96 24.89 8.36
C TRP A 13 17.39 26.31 8.47
N HIS A 14 18.12 27.18 9.17
CA HIS A 14 17.96 28.63 9.09
C HIS A 14 18.82 29.17 7.95
N CYS A 15 18.19 29.69 6.89
CA CYS A 15 18.88 30.52 5.90
C CYS A 15 19.05 31.94 6.46
N GLN A 16 20.29 32.37 6.69
CA GLN A 16 20.66 33.79 6.73
C GLN A 16 21.36 34.18 5.41
N PRO A 17 21.08 35.37 4.85
CA PRO A 17 21.66 35.83 3.59
C PRO A 17 22.95 36.58 3.86
N LEU A 18 24.02 36.25 3.13
CA LEU A 18 25.27 37.01 3.21
C LEU A 18 25.94 37.17 1.84
N PHE A 19 26.32 38.42 1.59
CA PHE A 19 27.28 38.97 0.63
C PHE A 19 26.83 39.37 -0.78
N CYS A 20 26.47 40.66 -0.88
CA CYS A 20 26.88 41.51 -2.00
C CYS A 20 28.40 41.75 -1.97
N PRO A 21 29.04 41.83 -3.15
CA PRO A 21 30.09 42.82 -3.35
C PRO A 21 29.79 43.76 -4.52
N ARG A 22 29.85 45.03 -4.13
CA ARG A 22 29.94 46.26 -4.91
C ARG A 22 31.05 46.14 -5.97
N ARG A 23 30.70 46.32 -7.26
CA ARG A 23 31.67 46.77 -8.28
C ARG A 23 31.05 47.90 -9.09
N SER A 24 31.64 49.07 -8.96
CA SER A 24 31.36 50.25 -9.76
C SER A 24 31.89 50.06 -11.18
N MET A 25 31.04 50.27 -12.18
CA MET A 25 31.47 50.72 -13.50
C MET A 25 30.58 51.89 -13.90
N ARG A 26 31.21 53.07 -14.04
CA ARG A 26 30.65 54.18 -14.82
C ARG A 26 30.65 53.72 -16.27
N ALA A 27 29.51 53.83 -16.93
CA ALA A 27 29.43 53.86 -18.38
C ALA A 27 28.29 54.79 -18.81
N GLY A 28 28.66 55.71 -19.69
CA GLY A 28 27.88 56.56 -20.61
C GLY A 28 26.37 56.72 -20.39
N ALA A 29 25.97 57.97 -20.17
CA ALA A 29 24.64 58.43 -20.53
C ALA A 29 24.50 58.39 -22.05
N GLU A 30 23.77 57.39 -22.56
CA GLU A 30 23.30 57.37 -23.95
C GLU A 30 21.77 57.40 -23.98
N ASN A 31 21.27 58.40 -24.68
CA ASN A 31 19.86 58.74 -24.82
C ASN A 31 19.08 57.62 -25.52
N LEU A 32 18.39 56.78 -24.76
CA LEU A 32 17.35 55.90 -25.29
C LEU A 32 15.98 56.55 -25.10
N LYS A 33 15.50 57.17 -26.18
CA LYS A 33 14.12 57.62 -26.37
C LYS A 33 13.16 56.47 -26.00
N GLY A 34 12.49 56.61 -24.86
CA GLY A 34 11.45 55.69 -24.44
C GLY A 34 10.27 55.72 -25.41
N LYS A 35 10.10 54.64 -26.17
CA LYS A 35 8.77 54.26 -26.65
C LYS A 35 8.07 53.56 -25.49
N LEU A 36 7.07 54.23 -24.93
CA LEU A 36 6.11 53.63 -24.01
C LEU A 36 5.36 52.52 -24.76
N MET A 37 5.91 51.31 -24.79
CA MET A 37 5.20 50.15 -25.30
C MET A 37 3.99 49.91 -24.41
N LYS A 38 2.80 49.94 -25.04
CA LYS A 38 1.52 49.70 -24.40
C LYS A 38 1.62 48.46 -23.51
N LYS A 39 1.34 48.66 -22.22
CA LYS A 39 1.23 47.63 -21.17
C LYS A 39 0.17 46.54 -21.48
N GLN A 40 -0.54 46.66 -22.60
CA GLN A 40 -1.62 45.78 -23.04
C GLN A 40 -1.11 44.50 -23.73
N ASP A 41 -0.01 44.56 -24.49
CA ASP A 41 0.41 43.42 -25.35
C ASP A 41 1.12 42.30 -24.58
N ARG A 42 1.67 42.60 -23.39
CA ARG A 42 2.23 41.56 -22.51
C ARG A 42 1.18 40.82 -21.68
N LEU A 43 -0.05 41.35 -21.58
CA LEU A 43 -1.13 40.66 -20.88
C LEU A 43 -1.74 39.52 -21.71
N CYS A 44 -1.62 39.60 -23.04
CA CYS A 44 -2.22 38.61 -23.95
C CYS A 44 -1.42 37.31 -24.06
N HIS A 45 -0.10 37.34 -23.82
CA HIS A 45 0.70 36.10 -23.77
C HIS A 45 0.60 35.34 -22.45
N VAL A 46 0.24 36.01 -21.34
CA VAL A 46 0.00 35.33 -20.05
C VAL A 46 -1.41 34.75 -20.00
N LYS A 47 -2.39 35.36 -20.65
CA LYS A 47 -3.76 34.83 -20.73
C LYS A 47 -3.89 33.54 -21.55
N ALA A 48 -2.98 33.25 -22.48
CA ALA A 48 -2.98 32.00 -23.22
C ALA A 48 -2.50 30.78 -22.40
N LEU A 49 -1.81 31.00 -21.27
CA LEU A 49 -1.39 29.95 -20.33
C LEU A 49 -2.51 29.52 -19.36
N PHE A 50 -3.62 30.26 -19.31
CA PHE A 50 -4.74 30.06 -18.38
C PHE A 50 -6.09 29.90 -19.09
N ASN A 51 -6.10 29.33 -20.29
CA ASN A 51 -7.31 28.66 -20.75
C ASN A 51 -7.32 27.29 -20.07
N PRO A 52 -8.25 27.01 -19.13
CA PRO A 52 -8.52 25.63 -18.76
C PRO A 52 -9.19 25.02 -19.98
N SER A 53 -8.37 24.47 -20.90
CA SER A 53 -8.84 23.36 -21.71
C SER A 53 -9.52 22.41 -20.72
N LEU A 54 -10.78 22.07 -21.00
CA LEU A 54 -11.57 21.03 -20.34
C LEU A 54 -10.63 20.04 -19.65
N PRO A 55 -10.72 19.80 -18.32
CA PRO A 55 -9.70 19.03 -17.60
C PRO A 55 -9.43 17.76 -18.41
N LYS A 56 -8.24 17.66 -19.00
CA LYS A 56 -7.83 16.43 -19.67
C LYS A 56 -7.94 15.39 -18.59
N LYS A 57 -8.95 14.51 -18.71
CA LYS A 57 -9.17 13.43 -17.76
C LYS A 57 -7.87 12.67 -17.71
N LYS A 58 -7.10 12.85 -16.63
CA LYS A 58 -5.78 12.24 -16.51
C LYS A 58 -5.99 10.74 -16.56
N GLU A 59 -5.23 10.06 -17.41
CA GLU A 59 -5.35 8.61 -17.51
C GLU A 59 -4.89 7.99 -16.19
N PRO A 60 -5.64 7.01 -15.66
CA PRO A 60 -5.25 6.36 -14.44
C PRO A 60 -4.02 5.49 -14.67
N LEU A 61 -3.08 5.54 -13.73
CA LEU A 61 -1.96 4.62 -13.68
C LEU A 61 -2.43 3.29 -13.09
N THR A 62 -2.63 2.32 -13.95
CA THR A 62 -2.96 0.95 -13.56
C THR A 62 -1.71 0.07 -13.49
N PHE A 63 -1.63 -0.80 -12.50
CA PHE A 63 -0.62 -1.83 -12.40
C PHE A 63 -1.14 -3.07 -11.68
N TYR A 64 -0.63 -4.21 -12.12
CA TYR A 64 -0.85 -5.50 -11.50
C TYR A 64 0.45 -5.98 -10.87
N PHE A 65 0.34 -6.53 -9.66
CA PHE A 65 1.45 -7.10 -8.92
C PHE A 65 0.98 -8.40 -8.28
N ARG A 66 1.68 -9.49 -8.62
CA ARG A 66 1.54 -10.76 -7.92
C ARG A 66 2.66 -10.88 -6.90
N HIS A 67 2.29 -11.08 -5.64
CA HIS A 67 3.21 -11.32 -4.56
C HIS A 67 3.03 -12.75 -4.06
N THR A 68 4.12 -13.47 -3.89
CA THR A 68 4.10 -14.86 -3.41
C THR A 68 5.06 -14.97 -2.24
N ILE A 69 4.53 -15.43 -1.10
CA ILE A 69 5.27 -15.64 0.13
C ILE A 69 5.10 -17.09 0.50
N ASP A 70 6.06 -17.93 0.15
CA ASP A 70 5.99 -19.35 0.49
C ASP A 70 6.85 -19.66 1.72
N ALA A 71 6.41 -20.64 2.51
CA ALA A 71 7.17 -21.09 3.67
C ALA A 71 7.09 -22.61 3.82
N PRO A 72 8.14 -23.28 4.35
CA PRO A 72 8.03 -24.66 4.77
C PRO A 72 6.93 -24.84 5.82
N LEU A 73 6.11 -25.87 5.67
CA LEU A 73 5.01 -26.19 6.57
C LEU A 73 5.23 -27.57 7.18
N TYR A 74 5.31 -27.65 8.51
CA TYR A 74 5.41 -28.92 9.23
C TYR A 74 4.04 -29.31 9.79
N GLU A 75 3.37 -30.19 9.06
CA GLU A 75 2.03 -30.66 9.39
C GLU A 75 2.07 -31.83 10.38
N SER A 76 1.12 -31.83 11.32
CA SER A 76 0.89 -32.98 12.20
C SER A 76 -0.24 -33.85 11.64
N PRO A 77 -0.09 -35.18 11.59
CA PRO A 77 -1.17 -36.09 11.15
C PRO A 77 -2.47 -35.94 11.94
N ARG A 78 -2.39 -35.45 13.18
CA ARG A 78 -3.56 -35.24 14.07
C ARG A 78 -4.18 -33.85 13.96
N ALA A 79 -3.51 -32.92 13.30
CA ALA A 79 -3.94 -31.54 13.17
C ALA A 79 -3.46 -31.01 11.83
N PRO A 80 -4.04 -31.48 10.71
CA PRO A 80 -3.61 -31.06 9.38
C PRO A 80 -3.88 -29.57 9.16
N PHE A 81 -3.10 -28.91 8.31
CA PHE A 81 -3.18 -27.46 8.15
C PHE A 81 -4.53 -27.00 7.57
N TYR A 82 -5.13 -27.77 6.67
CA TYR A 82 -6.45 -27.43 6.14
C TYR A 82 -7.53 -27.34 7.24
N GLN A 83 -7.43 -28.14 8.31
CA GLN A 83 -8.38 -28.10 9.42
C GLN A 83 -8.16 -26.85 10.28
N TYR A 84 -6.92 -26.38 10.38
CA TYR A 84 -6.64 -25.08 10.98
C TYR A 84 -7.25 -23.94 10.16
N LEU A 85 -7.16 -24.01 8.83
CA LEU A 85 -7.71 -22.99 7.95
C LEU A 85 -9.26 -22.89 8.02
N GLU A 86 -9.96 -23.96 8.40
CA GLU A 86 -11.43 -23.96 8.56
C GLU A 86 -11.92 -23.02 9.66
N ASP A 87 -11.08 -22.72 10.66
CA ASP A 87 -11.39 -21.71 11.69
C ASP A 87 -11.01 -20.32 11.17
N GLU A 88 -11.86 -19.77 10.30
CA GLU A 88 -11.64 -18.48 9.63
C GLU A 88 -11.41 -17.36 10.65
N GLN A 89 -12.10 -17.37 11.78
CA GLN A 89 -11.96 -16.38 12.85
C GLN A 89 -10.56 -16.44 13.49
N ARG A 90 -10.05 -17.64 13.77
CA ARG A 90 -8.70 -17.84 14.29
C ARG A 90 -7.65 -17.40 13.28
N VAL A 91 -7.79 -17.85 12.04
CA VAL A 91 -6.86 -17.52 10.95
C VAL A 91 -6.82 -16.02 10.71
N PHE A 92 -7.98 -15.35 10.65
CA PHE A 92 -8.07 -13.90 10.50
C PHE A 92 -7.30 -13.18 11.61
N LYS A 93 -7.52 -13.58 12.87
CA LYS A 93 -6.85 -12.98 14.03
C LYS A 93 -5.34 -13.21 14.00
N ALA A 94 -4.88 -14.35 13.48
CA ALA A 94 -3.47 -14.64 13.30
C ALA A 94 -2.86 -13.76 12.20
N ILE A 95 -3.50 -13.64 11.04
CA ILE A 95 -2.98 -12.82 9.92
C ILE A 95 -2.86 -11.36 10.35
N PHE A 96 -3.93 -10.80 10.91
CA PHE A 96 -4.03 -9.37 11.25
C PHE A 96 -3.87 -9.12 12.74
N GLN A 97 -2.77 -9.61 13.33
CA GLN A 97 -2.59 -9.57 14.78
C GLN A 97 -2.46 -8.14 15.35
N ASP A 98 -1.67 -7.30 14.68
CA ASP A 98 -1.20 -6.01 15.20
C ASP A 98 -2.05 -4.84 14.69
N GLU A 99 -2.80 -5.06 13.61
CA GLU A 99 -3.60 -4.06 12.94
C GLU A 99 -4.91 -3.79 13.70
N GLU A 100 -5.33 -2.52 13.73
CA GLU A 100 -6.62 -2.14 14.30
C GLU A 100 -7.73 -2.75 13.42
N LYS A 101 -8.54 -3.59 14.05
CA LYS A 101 -9.56 -4.39 13.37
C LYS A 101 -10.90 -4.31 14.08
N THR A 102 -11.95 -4.14 13.30
CA THR A 102 -13.34 -4.13 13.77
C THR A 102 -14.12 -5.16 12.97
N GLN A 103 -14.73 -6.11 13.65
CA GLN A 103 -15.62 -7.05 12.99
C GLN A 103 -16.96 -6.35 12.70
N LEU A 104 -17.36 -6.31 11.42
CA LEU A 104 -18.59 -5.65 10.99
C LEU A 104 -19.78 -6.62 10.97
N ASN A 105 -19.52 -7.87 10.59
CA ASN A 105 -20.46 -8.98 10.62
C ASN A 105 -19.69 -10.30 10.79
N GLU A 106 -20.39 -11.44 10.70
CA GLU A 106 -19.77 -12.76 10.89
C GLU A 106 -18.66 -13.08 9.86
N GLU A 107 -18.71 -12.47 8.67
CA GLU A 107 -17.86 -12.79 7.51
C GLU A 107 -16.93 -11.65 7.05
N GLU A 108 -17.09 -10.43 7.59
CA GLU A 108 -16.42 -9.22 7.11
C GLU A 108 -15.81 -8.43 8.26
N TRP A 109 -14.55 -8.04 8.05
CA TRP A 109 -13.77 -7.27 9.00
C TRP A 109 -13.23 -6.00 8.35
N ARG A 110 -13.31 -4.90 9.08
CA ARG A 110 -12.66 -3.64 8.77
C ARG A 110 -11.27 -3.63 9.39
N ILE A 111 -10.25 -3.39 8.59
CA ILE A 111 -8.84 -3.37 8.99
C ILE A 111 -8.26 -2.03 8.62
N GLN A 112 -7.71 -1.31 9.59
CA GLN A 112 -6.96 -0.10 9.35
C GLN A 112 -5.48 -0.45 9.21
N MET A 113 -4.95 -0.24 8.00
CA MET A 113 -3.55 -0.45 7.72
C MET A 113 -2.69 0.64 8.37
N PRO A 114 -1.42 0.35 8.72
CA PRO A 114 -0.48 1.37 9.14
C PRO A 114 -0.37 2.51 8.13
N ALA A 115 -0.04 3.70 8.62
CA ALA A 115 0.14 4.87 7.77
C ALA A 115 1.28 4.63 6.76
N MET A 116 0.97 4.82 5.49
CA MET A 116 1.93 4.72 4.39
C MET A 116 2.40 6.12 3.99
N GLN A 117 3.70 6.28 3.77
CA GLN A 117 4.26 7.53 3.26
C GLN A 117 4.56 7.41 1.76
N VAL A 118 3.98 8.33 0.99
CA VAL A 118 4.31 8.53 -0.42
C VAL A 118 4.95 9.90 -0.55
N LEU A 119 6.27 9.92 -0.67
CA LEU A 119 7.07 11.15 -0.61
C LEU A 119 6.80 11.90 0.70
N PHE A 120 6.12 13.04 0.65
CA PHE A 120 5.74 13.85 1.82
C PHE A 120 4.26 13.68 2.22
N LEU A 121 3.50 12.84 1.50
CA LEU A 121 2.08 12.60 1.78
C LEU A 121 1.91 11.37 2.67
N SER A 122 1.11 11.51 3.74
CA SER A 122 0.65 10.39 4.56
C SER A 122 -0.69 9.89 4.04
N ILE A 123 -0.79 8.58 3.86
CA ILE A 123 -1.96 7.89 3.34
C ILE A 123 -2.35 6.79 4.33
N TYR A 124 -3.64 6.71 4.64
CA TYR A 124 -4.21 5.66 5.46
C TYR A 124 -5.17 4.85 4.61
N LEU A 125 -4.98 3.54 4.61
CA LEU A 125 -5.81 2.60 3.86
C LEU A 125 -6.62 1.77 4.84
N ILE A 126 -7.93 1.74 4.64
CA ILE A 126 -8.84 0.91 5.40
C ILE A 126 -9.39 -0.15 4.46
N LEU A 127 -9.29 -1.41 4.86
CA LEU A 127 -9.62 -2.58 4.04
C LEU A 127 -10.80 -3.31 4.67
N TYR A 128 -11.74 -3.74 3.83
CA TYR A 128 -12.86 -4.58 4.23
C TYR A 128 -12.57 -5.97 3.68
N VAL A 129 -12.17 -6.86 4.58
CA VAL A 129 -11.66 -8.19 4.25
C VAL A 129 -12.72 -9.22 4.54
N LYS A 130 -12.86 -10.18 3.63
CA LYS A 130 -13.62 -11.42 3.82
C LYS A 130 -12.71 -12.62 3.62
N LEU A 131 -12.89 -13.62 4.48
CA LEU A 131 -12.26 -14.93 4.31
C LEU A 131 -13.29 -15.90 3.77
N ARG A 132 -12.87 -16.78 2.87
CA ARG A 132 -13.73 -17.84 2.33
C ARG A 132 -12.96 -19.12 2.15
N MET A 133 -13.38 -20.16 2.84
CA MET A 133 -12.88 -21.50 2.60
C MET A 133 -13.53 -22.14 1.36
N LYS A 134 -12.71 -22.57 0.40
CA LYS A 134 -13.14 -23.39 -0.73
C LYS A 134 -12.57 -24.80 -0.62
N SER A 135 -13.35 -25.80 -1.04
CA SER A 135 -12.96 -27.20 -1.00
C SER A 135 -13.29 -27.92 -2.31
N MET A 136 -12.69 -29.09 -2.50
CA MET A 136 -12.99 -30.01 -3.62
C MET A 136 -12.61 -29.50 -5.01
N GLY A 137 -11.64 -28.57 -5.10
CA GLY A 137 -11.10 -28.09 -6.38
C GLY A 137 -12.08 -27.32 -7.28
N LYS A 138 -13.34 -27.13 -6.86
CA LYS A 138 -14.35 -26.40 -7.64
C LYS A 138 -14.16 -24.90 -7.43
N ASP A 139 -14.17 -24.15 -8.53
CA ASP A 139 -14.02 -22.69 -8.54
C ASP A 139 -12.73 -22.18 -7.91
N TYR A 140 -11.67 -23.01 -7.92
CA TYR A 140 -10.35 -22.57 -7.49
C TYR A 140 -9.78 -21.56 -8.48
N PRO A 141 -8.99 -20.57 -8.01
CA PRO A 141 -8.22 -19.73 -8.89
C PRO A 141 -7.37 -20.58 -9.84
N SER A 142 -7.21 -20.14 -11.09
CA SER A 142 -6.52 -20.93 -12.13
C SER A 142 -5.06 -21.27 -11.82
N HIS A 143 -4.45 -20.58 -10.86
CA HIS A 143 -3.08 -20.83 -10.42
C HIS A 143 -2.97 -21.91 -9.33
N VAL A 144 -4.08 -22.34 -8.73
CA VAL A 144 -4.09 -23.39 -7.70
C VAL A 144 -4.33 -24.75 -8.35
N PRO A 145 -3.46 -25.75 -8.09
CA PRO A 145 -3.68 -27.12 -8.57
C PRO A 145 -5.00 -27.71 -8.05
N GLN A 146 -5.70 -28.49 -8.89
CA GLN A 146 -7.00 -29.07 -8.54
C GLN A 146 -6.93 -30.20 -7.51
N ASP A 147 -5.75 -30.79 -7.32
CA ASP A 147 -5.46 -31.81 -6.32
C ASP A 147 -5.36 -31.25 -4.90
N ILE A 148 -5.31 -29.91 -4.74
CA ILE A 148 -5.38 -29.26 -3.45
C ILE A 148 -6.76 -29.47 -2.83
N SER A 149 -6.79 -30.02 -1.61
CA SER A 149 -8.06 -30.37 -0.94
C SER A 149 -8.89 -29.15 -0.53
N LYS A 150 -8.22 -28.12 0.00
CA LYS A 150 -8.82 -26.91 0.56
C LYS A 150 -7.93 -25.69 0.35
N VAL A 151 -8.58 -24.56 0.09
CA VAL A 151 -7.95 -23.27 -0.19
C VAL A 151 -8.71 -22.20 0.57
N LEU A 152 -7.99 -21.37 1.31
CA LEU A 152 -8.54 -20.17 1.90
C LEU A 152 -8.34 -19.00 0.94
N GLU A 153 -9.44 -18.37 0.53
CA GLU A 153 -9.41 -17.12 -0.22
C GLU A 153 -9.54 -15.93 0.73
N ILE A 154 -8.74 -14.92 0.49
CA ILE A 154 -8.83 -13.60 1.14
C ILE A 154 -9.32 -12.64 0.07
N ASP A 155 -10.49 -12.05 0.27
CA ASP A 155 -11.06 -11.10 -0.68
C ASP A 155 -11.24 -9.73 -0.02
N ILE A 156 -10.80 -8.69 -0.71
CA ILE A 156 -11.03 -7.31 -0.27
C ILE A 156 -12.24 -6.78 -1.02
N THR A 157 -13.36 -6.69 -0.32
CA THR A 157 -14.65 -6.30 -0.90
C THR A 157 -14.76 -4.79 -1.09
N ARG A 158 -14.16 -4.03 -0.18
CA ARG A 158 -14.18 -2.56 -0.16
C ARG A 158 -12.89 -2.01 0.43
N TRP A 159 -12.60 -0.77 0.11
CA TRP A 159 -11.47 -0.04 0.67
C TRP A 159 -11.86 1.43 0.86
N GLU A 160 -11.21 2.10 1.81
CA GLU A 160 -11.27 3.55 2.00
C GLU A 160 -9.84 4.08 1.99
N LEU A 161 -9.61 5.15 1.23
CA LEU A 161 -8.33 5.83 1.18
C LEU A 161 -8.47 7.20 1.85
N LEU A 162 -7.86 7.37 3.01
CA LEU A 162 -7.82 8.65 3.70
C LEU A 162 -6.44 9.28 3.45
N GLY A 163 -6.43 10.44 2.80
CA GLY A 163 -5.21 11.18 2.47
C GLY A 163 -5.49 12.69 2.46
N PRO A 164 -4.60 13.50 1.85
CA PRO A 164 -4.89 14.92 1.64
C PRO A 164 -6.23 15.09 0.91
N SER A 165 -7.00 16.10 1.31
CA SER A 165 -8.42 16.36 1.02
C SER A 165 -8.90 16.33 -0.44
N ASP A 166 -8.00 16.09 -1.39
CA ASP A 166 -8.16 16.43 -2.81
C ASP A 166 -8.39 15.19 -3.69
N TYR A 167 -8.58 14.02 -3.08
CA TYR A 167 -8.67 12.75 -3.80
C TYR A 167 -10.13 12.26 -3.88
N GLU A 168 -10.68 12.20 -5.10
CA GLU A 168 -12.04 11.69 -5.30
C GLU A 168 -12.08 10.15 -5.25
N PRO A 169 -13.15 9.53 -4.73
CA PRO A 169 -13.27 8.06 -4.66
C PRO A 169 -13.13 7.34 -6.01
N GLY A 170 -13.45 8.01 -7.13
CA GLY A 170 -13.31 7.44 -8.48
C GLY A 170 -11.87 7.45 -9.02
N ASP A 171 -10.97 8.18 -8.38
CA ASP A 171 -9.59 8.35 -8.82
C ASP A 171 -8.67 7.23 -8.32
N PHE A 172 -9.17 6.33 -7.46
CA PHE A 172 -8.42 5.17 -6.96
C PHE A 172 -9.28 3.92 -7.08
N SER A 173 -8.65 2.81 -7.41
CA SER A 173 -9.23 1.48 -7.29
C SER A 173 -8.16 0.52 -6.80
N LEU A 174 -8.57 -0.33 -5.86
CA LEU A 174 -7.76 -1.39 -5.31
C LEU A 174 -8.57 -2.68 -5.34
N THR A 175 -7.95 -3.73 -5.85
CA THR A 175 -8.45 -5.11 -5.75
C THR A 175 -7.31 -5.97 -5.27
N ILE A 176 -7.52 -6.67 -4.15
CA ILE A 176 -6.56 -7.62 -3.61
C ILE A 176 -7.30 -8.95 -3.45
N LYS A 177 -6.73 -10.00 -4.01
CA LYS A 177 -7.17 -11.37 -3.82
C LYS A 177 -6.01 -12.19 -3.29
N GLY A 178 -6.14 -12.70 -2.08
CA GLY A 178 -5.19 -13.62 -1.46
C GLY A 178 -5.66 -15.06 -1.60
N THR A 179 -4.72 -15.98 -1.66
CA THR A 179 -4.97 -17.42 -1.73
C THR A 179 -3.95 -18.15 -0.88
N ILE A 180 -4.43 -18.89 0.12
CA ILE A 180 -3.60 -19.61 1.09
C ILE A 180 -3.97 -21.08 1.07
N TYR A 181 -2.97 -21.95 0.91
CA TYR A 181 -3.16 -23.39 0.93
C TYR A 181 -1.87 -24.13 1.29
N SER A 182 -2.01 -25.37 1.73
CA SER A 182 -0.90 -26.30 1.89
C SER A 182 -0.70 -27.09 0.60
N GLU A 183 0.53 -27.12 0.09
CA GLU A 183 0.92 -27.93 -1.06
C GLU A 183 1.97 -28.96 -0.64
N ARG A 184 1.77 -30.22 -1.01
CA ARG A 184 2.75 -31.28 -0.73
C ARG A 184 3.72 -31.43 -1.90
N GLN A 185 5.01 -31.22 -1.64
CA GLN A 185 6.07 -31.47 -2.61
C GLN A 185 6.99 -32.57 -2.07
N GLY A 186 6.71 -33.81 -2.49
CA GLY A 186 7.40 -35.00 -2.01
C GLY A 186 7.16 -35.25 -0.52
N ALA A 187 8.23 -35.27 0.28
CA ALA A 187 8.16 -35.49 1.72
C ALA A 187 7.83 -34.23 2.53
N GLN A 188 7.95 -33.04 1.93
CA GLN A 188 7.79 -31.75 2.60
C GLN A 188 6.47 -31.09 2.18
N SER A 189 5.72 -30.57 3.15
CA SER A 189 4.59 -29.66 2.88
C SER A 189 5.07 -28.21 2.85
N TRP A 190 4.43 -27.40 2.02
CA TRP A 190 4.70 -25.98 1.84
C TRP A 190 3.42 -25.19 2.08
N LEU A 191 3.53 -24.11 2.83
CA LEU A 191 2.52 -23.06 2.89
C LEU A 191 2.69 -22.19 1.66
N ARG A 192 1.70 -22.21 0.78
CA ARG A 192 1.58 -21.30 -0.36
C ARG A 192 0.72 -20.13 0.02
N ASN A 193 1.23 -18.92 -0.19
CA ASN A 193 0.49 -17.69 0.04
C ASN A 193 0.70 -16.74 -1.13
N ILE A 194 -0.36 -16.51 -1.90
CA ILE A 194 -0.31 -15.75 -3.15
C ILE A 194 -1.30 -14.60 -3.05
N PHE A 195 -0.83 -13.38 -3.32
CA PHE A 195 -1.65 -12.18 -3.38
C PHE A 195 -1.60 -11.59 -4.79
N ASP A 196 -2.76 -11.51 -5.42
CA ASP A 196 -3.01 -10.79 -6.66
C ASP A 196 -3.51 -9.38 -6.34
N ILE A 197 -2.69 -8.38 -6.62
CA ILE A 197 -2.97 -6.97 -6.32
C ILE A 197 -3.12 -6.21 -7.64
N ASN A 198 -4.27 -5.58 -7.84
CA ASN A 198 -4.49 -4.64 -8.93
C ASN A 198 -4.82 -3.29 -8.33
N ILE A 199 -4.05 -2.28 -8.73
CA ILE A 199 -4.22 -0.90 -8.29
C ILE A 199 -4.30 -0.02 -9.51
N SER A 200 -5.27 0.88 -9.51
CA SER A 200 -5.43 1.92 -10.52
C SER A 200 -5.61 3.24 -9.82
N PHE A 201 -4.85 4.27 -10.20
CA PHE A 201 -4.96 5.55 -9.52
C PHE A 201 -4.60 6.74 -10.41
N ILE A 202 -5.26 7.88 -10.23
CA ILE A 202 -4.89 9.15 -10.85
C ILE A 202 -3.95 9.90 -9.92
N VAL A 203 -2.77 10.29 -10.41
CA VAL A 203 -1.79 10.99 -9.58
C VAL A 203 -2.40 12.28 -9.01
N SER A 204 -2.39 12.39 -7.67
CA SER A 204 -2.85 13.57 -6.94
C SER A 204 -2.25 14.86 -7.54
N PRO A 205 -3.02 15.96 -7.65
CA PRO A 205 -2.49 17.24 -8.13
C PRO A 205 -1.23 17.72 -7.40
N LEU A 206 -1.09 17.39 -6.10
CA LEU A 206 0.08 17.70 -5.28
C LEU A 206 1.36 17.01 -5.76
N LEU A 207 1.23 15.91 -6.49
CA LEU A 207 2.31 15.11 -7.07
C LEU A 207 2.36 15.20 -8.60
N ALA A 208 1.63 16.13 -9.22
CA ALA A 208 1.59 16.28 -10.68
C ALA A 208 2.94 16.66 -11.31
N TRP A 209 3.91 17.10 -10.49
CA TRP A 209 5.28 17.36 -10.90
C TRP A 209 6.13 16.08 -11.01
N VAL A 210 5.68 14.97 -10.43
CA VAL A 210 6.37 13.69 -10.47
C VAL A 210 6.01 12.99 -11.79
N PRO A 211 7.00 12.57 -12.59
CA PRO A 211 6.75 11.77 -13.79
C PRO A 211 6.03 10.45 -13.49
N ASP A 212 5.18 10.01 -14.42
CA ASP A 212 4.33 8.81 -14.23
C ASP A 212 5.14 7.52 -14.03
N ASP A 213 6.29 7.39 -14.68
CA ASP A 213 7.20 6.25 -14.52
C ASP A 213 7.81 6.20 -13.10
N VAL A 214 8.16 7.37 -12.56
CA VAL A 214 8.64 7.52 -11.18
C VAL A 214 7.53 7.17 -10.19
N MET A 215 6.31 7.72 -10.39
CA MET A 215 5.16 7.38 -9.55
C MET A 215 4.85 5.89 -9.56
N ARG A 216 4.90 5.25 -10.73
CA ARG A 216 4.69 3.80 -10.86
C ARG A 216 5.69 3.00 -10.04
N ASN A 217 6.97 3.39 -10.06
CA ASN A 217 8.00 2.70 -9.29
C ASN A 217 7.86 2.93 -7.78
N ILE A 218 7.48 4.15 -7.37
CA ILE A 218 7.17 4.45 -5.97
C ILE A 218 6.03 3.56 -5.49
N THR A 219 4.91 3.49 -6.23
CA THR A 219 3.76 2.69 -5.79
C THR A 219 4.07 1.19 -5.77
N LYS A 220 4.80 0.67 -6.76
CA LYS A 220 5.27 -0.73 -6.74
C LYS A 220 6.12 -1.04 -5.51
N THR A 221 7.05 -0.13 -5.18
CA THR A 221 7.92 -0.29 -4.02
C THR A 221 7.11 -0.25 -2.72
N LEU A 222 6.18 0.70 -2.60
CA LEU A 222 5.31 0.81 -1.44
C LEU A 222 4.51 -0.47 -1.21
N VAL A 223 3.84 -0.97 -2.25
CA VAL A 223 3.02 -2.21 -2.16
C VAL A 223 3.88 -3.40 -1.75
N LYS A 224 5.07 -3.52 -2.32
CA LYS A 224 6.00 -4.59 -1.97
C LYS A 224 6.42 -4.49 -0.50
N THR A 225 6.87 -3.32 -0.04
CA THR A 225 7.28 -3.12 1.35
C THR A 225 6.12 -3.40 2.32
N THR A 226 4.91 -2.90 2.01
CA THR A 226 3.73 -3.18 2.84
C THR A 226 3.44 -4.68 2.90
N MET A 227 3.53 -5.41 1.80
CA MET A 227 3.33 -6.86 1.80
C MET A 227 4.44 -7.63 2.53
N ASP A 228 5.69 -7.20 2.42
CA ASP A 228 6.83 -7.78 3.13
C ASP A 228 6.74 -7.54 4.66
N ASP A 229 6.21 -6.37 5.06
CA ASP A 229 6.01 -6.00 6.47
C ASP A 229 4.86 -6.77 7.12
N VAL A 230 3.82 -7.12 6.34
CA VAL A 230 2.76 -8.01 6.82
C VAL A 230 3.35 -9.42 6.88
N LYS A 231 3.84 -9.80 8.06
CA LYS A 231 4.48 -11.11 8.36
C LYS A 231 3.48 -12.28 8.38
N VAL A 232 2.65 -12.42 7.34
CA VAL A 232 1.52 -13.36 7.28
C VAL A 232 1.97 -14.79 7.61
N ASN A 233 3.00 -15.29 6.92
CA ASN A 233 3.44 -16.68 7.11
C ASN A 233 3.98 -16.92 8.53
N ALA A 234 4.77 -15.99 9.08
CA ALA A 234 5.31 -16.14 10.42
C ALA A 234 4.18 -16.17 11.47
N ARG A 235 3.18 -15.29 11.33
CA ARG A 235 2.02 -15.23 12.22
C ARG A 235 1.15 -16.49 12.11
N LEU A 236 0.85 -16.93 10.89
CA LEU A 236 0.07 -18.15 10.64
C LEU A 236 0.75 -19.41 11.18
N LEU A 237 2.04 -19.58 10.92
CA LEU A 237 2.79 -20.74 11.39
C LEU A 237 2.87 -20.77 12.92
N ALA A 238 3.11 -19.61 13.55
CA ALA A 238 3.15 -19.51 15.00
C ALA A 238 1.79 -19.85 15.66
N ASP A 239 0.69 -19.43 15.05
CA ASP A 239 -0.64 -19.76 15.58
C ASP A 239 -1.06 -21.22 15.26
N TYR A 240 -0.64 -21.75 14.11
CA TYR A 240 -0.83 -23.16 13.77
C TYR A 240 -0.08 -24.10 14.74
N ASP A 241 1.12 -23.72 15.21
CA ASP A 241 1.84 -24.46 16.24
C ASP A 241 1.06 -24.53 17.57
N LYS A 242 0.37 -23.44 17.93
CA LYS A 242 -0.55 -23.42 19.08
C LYS A 242 -1.75 -24.34 18.84
N PHE A 243 -2.35 -24.27 17.65
CA PHE A 243 -3.48 -25.13 17.26
C PHE A 243 -3.14 -26.61 17.37
N LYS A 244 -1.96 -27.02 16.88
CA LYS A 244 -1.46 -28.39 17.02
C LYS A 244 -1.40 -28.81 18.49
N THR A 245 -0.88 -27.94 19.35
CA THR A 245 -0.75 -28.21 20.79
C THR A 245 -2.12 -28.35 21.48
N GLU A 246 -3.08 -27.51 21.13
CA GLU A 246 -4.46 -27.57 21.66
C GLU A 246 -5.17 -28.86 21.24
N LYS A 247 -5.07 -29.25 19.97
CA LYS A 247 -5.63 -30.51 19.47
C LYS A 247 -5.03 -31.74 20.15
N LEU A 248 -3.75 -31.70 20.53
CA LEU A 248 -3.12 -32.79 21.28
C LEU A 248 -3.62 -32.88 22.73
N LYS A 249 -3.93 -31.74 23.37
CA LYS A 249 -4.41 -31.70 24.76
C LYS A 249 -5.87 -32.15 24.91
N ASN A 250 -6.71 -31.88 23.92
CA ASN A 250 -8.14 -32.22 23.94
C ASN A 250 -8.43 -33.71 23.65
N VAL A 251 -7.39 -34.56 23.60
CA VAL A 251 -7.47 -36.01 23.35
C VAL A 251 -7.19 -36.81 24.64
N VAL A 252 -7.02 -36.14 25.79
CA VAL A 252 -6.87 -36.75 27.12
C VAL A 252 -8.20 -36.77 27.85
#